data_AF-A0A2U3LJA3-F1
#
_entry.id   AF-A0A2U3LJA3-F1
#
_cell.length_a   1.000
_cell.length_b   1.000
_cell.length_c   1.000
_cell.angle_alpha   90.00
_cell.angle_beta   90.00
_cell.angle_gamma   90.00
#
_symmetry.space_group_name_H-M   'P 1'
#
loop_
_entity.id
_entity.type
_entity.pdbx_description
1 polymer ?
#
loop_
_entity_poly.entity_id
_entity_poly.type
_entity_poly.pdbx_seq_one_letter_code
_entity_poly.pdbx_strand_id
1 'polypeptide(L)'
;MEIQQGDIYLYSPLDASGSEQAGQRPYIIMSRDIVHKNKPTAVGVPLTTKTHKANSYRILLPVAELLRDPASDYEFQTSVALCDHVRVMDLSRLRRESDRYQPMRCLRSS
;
A
#
# COMPACT_ATOMS: atom_id res chain seq x y z
N MET A 1 -9.31 -2.34 -14.48
CA MET A 1 -8.82 -2.19 -13.09
C MET A 1 -8.53 -0.71 -12.90
N GLU A 2 -9.26 -0.02 -12.03
CA GLU A 2 -8.99 1.39 -11.75
C GLU A 2 -8.31 1.48 -10.38
N ILE A 3 -6.98 1.41 -10.41
CA ILE A 3 -6.15 1.70 -9.24
C ILE A 3 -6.05 3.21 -9.12
N GLN A 4 -6.26 3.73 -7.92
CA GLN A 4 -6.18 5.16 -7.65
C GLN A 4 -5.09 5.49 -6.63
N GLN A 5 -4.59 6.72 -6.70
CA GLN A 5 -3.71 7.24 -5.65
C GLN A 5 -4.39 7.17 -4.27
N GLY A 6 -3.65 6.67 -3.28
CA GLY A 6 -4.11 6.46 -1.91
C GLY A 6 -4.72 5.10 -1.64
N ASP A 7 -4.93 4.28 -2.67
CA ASP A 7 -5.36 2.89 -2.52
C ASP A 7 -4.28 2.05 -1.83
N ILE A 8 -4.69 1.20 -0.90
CA ILE A 8 -3.82 0.31 -0.13
C ILE A 8 -4.18 -1.12 -0.46
N TYR A 9 -3.19 -1.87 -0.93
CA TYR A 9 -3.33 -3.28 -1.29
C TYR A 9 -2.34 -4.15 -0.53
N LEU A 10 -2.71 -5.42 -0.29
CA LEU A 10 -1.73 -6.43 0.06
C LEU A 10 -0.89 -6.80 -1.17
N TYR A 11 0.42 -6.83 -0.99
CA TYR A 11 1.34 -7.31 -2.01
C TYR A 11 2.35 -8.27 -1.39
N SER A 12 2.85 -9.18 -2.22
CA SER A 12 4.03 -9.98 -1.89
C SER A 12 5.20 -9.58 -2.81
N PRO A 13 6.34 -9.16 -2.28
CA PRO A 13 7.57 -9.10 -3.07
C PRO A 13 8.00 -10.54 -3.42
N LEU A 14 8.41 -10.76 -4.66
CA LEU A 14 8.97 -12.06 -5.07
C LEU A 14 10.40 -12.20 -4.56
N ASP A 15 11.17 -11.11 -4.65
CA ASP A 15 12.58 -11.07 -4.25
C ASP A 15 12.78 -9.88 -3.33
N ALA A 16 13.38 -10.14 -2.18
CA ALA A 16 13.85 -9.14 -1.25
C ALA A 16 15.22 -9.58 -0.72
N SER A 17 16.23 -8.72 -0.81
CA SER A 17 17.58 -8.98 -0.31
C SER A 17 17.97 -7.99 0.78
N GLY A 18 18.72 -8.46 1.78
CA GLY A 18 19.22 -7.62 2.87
C GLY A 18 18.11 -6.89 3.63
N SER A 19 18.11 -5.55 3.56
CA SER A 19 17.15 -4.70 4.27
C SER A 19 15.87 -4.38 3.48
N GLU A 20 15.71 -4.94 2.29
CA GLU A 20 14.50 -4.78 1.49
C GLU A 20 13.27 -5.35 2.21
N GLN A 21 12.10 -4.74 2.00
CA GLN A 21 10.88 -5.24 2.62
C GLN A 21 10.45 -6.55 1.97
N ALA A 22 10.48 -7.62 2.75
CA ALA A 22 10.00 -8.96 2.42
C ALA A 22 8.62 -9.26 3.03
N GLY A 23 8.03 -10.37 2.60
CA GLY A 23 6.76 -10.88 3.11
C GLY A 23 5.54 -10.11 2.61
N GLN A 24 4.36 -10.73 2.76
CA GLN A 24 3.11 -10.07 2.42
C GLN A 24 2.84 -8.92 3.39
N ARG A 25 2.53 -7.74 2.84
CA ARG A 25 2.25 -6.55 3.64
C ARG A 25 1.41 -5.56 2.86
N PRO A 26 0.75 -4.61 3.55
CA PRO A 26 0.03 -3.56 2.88
C PRO A 26 0.98 -2.58 2.16
N TYR A 27 0.48 -1.98 1.08
CA TYR A 27 1.22 -1.07 0.23
C TYR A 27 0.30 -0.03 -0.34
N ILE A 28 0.64 1.23 -0.08
CA ILE A 28 -0.13 2.39 -0.51
C ILE A 28 0.37 2.87 -1.87
N ILE A 29 -0.55 3.06 -2.80
CA ILE A 29 -0.28 3.60 -4.13
C ILE A 29 -0.07 5.11 -4.01
N MET A 30 1.12 5.55 -4.40
CA MET A 30 1.54 6.96 -4.35
C MET A 30 1.51 7.61 -5.73
N SER A 31 1.64 6.83 -6.82
CA SER A 31 1.53 7.37 -8.17
C SER A 31 0.13 7.91 -8.44
N ARG A 32 0.06 9.07 -9.12
CA ARG A 32 -1.18 9.59 -9.67
C ARG A 32 -1.67 8.72 -10.82
N ASP A 33 -2.98 8.66 -11.01
CA ASP A 33 -3.63 7.84 -12.04
C ASP A 33 -3.05 8.10 -13.44
N ILE A 34 -2.75 9.35 -13.79
CA ILE A 34 -2.11 9.70 -15.07
C ILE A 34 -0.76 8.99 -15.31
N VAL A 35 -0.05 8.62 -14.24
CA VAL A 35 1.26 7.95 -14.30
C VAL A 35 1.11 6.47 -14.61
N HIS A 36 0.05 5.81 -14.10
CA HIS A 36 -0.12 4.35 -14.16
C HIS A 36 -1.35 3.86 -14.94
N LYS A 37 -2.25 4.73 -15.42
CA LYS A 37 -3.51 4.37 -16.09
C LYS A 37 -3.34 3.38 -17.25
N ASN A 38 -2.26 3.52 -18.02
CA ASN A 38 -1.97 2.68 -19.20
C ASN A 38 -0.73 1.79 -18.99
N LYS A 39 -0.32 1.57 -17.74
CA LYS A 39 0.89 0.80 -17.42
C LYS A 39 0.54 -0.41 -16.57
N PRO A 40 1.26 -1.53 -16.74
CA PRO A 40 1.11 -2.69 -15.85
C PRO A 40 1.78 -2.46 -14.49
N THR A 41 2.16 -1.22 -14.15
CA THR A 41 2.92 -0.91 -12.94
C THR A 41 2.42 0.36 -12.25
N ALA A 42 2.58 0.44 -10.94
CA ALA A 42 2.32 1.62 -10.11
C ALA A 42 3.44 1.86 -9.10
N VAL A 43 3.60 3.11 -8.64
CA VAL A 43 4.57 3.47 -7.60
C VAL A 43 3.87 3.54 -6.26
N GLY A 44 4.51 3.04 -5.22
CA GLY A 44 3.98 3.12 -3.87
C GLY A 44 5.01 2.84 -2.79
N VAL A 45 4.54 2.73 -1.55
CA VAL A 45 5.39 2.50 -0.38
C VAL A 45 4.80 1.39 0.52
N PRO A 46 5.64 0.51 1.08
CA PRO A 46 5.17 -0.56 1.95
C PRO A 46 4.86 -0.05 3.36
N LEU A 47 3.86 -0.65 4.00
CA LEU A 47 3.44 -0.33 5.37
C LEU A 47 3.95 -1.37 6.36
N THR A 48 4.29 -0.94 7.57
CA THR A 48 4.65 -1.83 8.69
C THR A 48 3.91 -1.44 9.96
N THR A 49 3.48 -2.42 10.75
CA THR A 49 2.87 -2.19 12.08
C THR A 49 3.89 -1.82 13.16
N LYS A 50 5.19 -1.76 12.83
CA LYS A 50 6.26 -1.34 13.73
C LYS A 50 6.24 0.19 13.92
N THR A 51 5.35 0.67 14.78
CA THR A 51 5.09 2.11 15.03
C THR A 51 6.34 2.90 15.47
N HIS A 52 7.27 2.27 16.20
CA HIS A 52 8.55 2.87 16.57
C HIS A 52 9.44 3.27 15.38
N LYS A 53 9.12 2.81 14.16
CA LYS A 53 9.83 3.22 12.94
C LYS A 53 9.39 4.58 12.39
N ALA A 54 8.31 5.18 12.92
CA ALA A 54 7.89 6.52 12.54
C ALA A 54 8.97 7.55 12.90
N ASN A 55 9.27 8.43 11.96
CA ASN A 55 10.30 9.47 12.11
C ASN A 55 10.08 10.58 11.09
N SER A 56 11.04 11.47 10.90
CA SER A 56 10.93 12.64 10.01
C SER A 56 10.61 12.31 8.54
N TYR A 57 10.88 11.09 8.08
CA TYR A 57 10.67 10.67 6.69
C TYR A 57 9.79 9.40 6.55
N ARG A 58 9.30 8.85 7.67
CA ARG A 58 8.38 7.70 7.68
C ARG A 58 7.08 8.09 8.37
N ILE A 59 5.99 8.01 7.64
CA ILE A 59 4.71 8.59 8.05
C ILE A 59 3.93 7.59 8.89
N LEU A 60 3.55 8.00 10.11
CA LEU A 60 2.60 7.25 10.91
C LEU A 60 1.20 7.36 10.28
N LEU A 61 0.55 6.23 10.11
CA LEU A 61 -0.81 6.09 9.59
C LEU A 61 -1.68 5.47 10.67
N PRO A 62 -2.41 6.29 11.45
CA PRO A 62 -3.41 5.82 12.41
C PRO A 62 -4.50 5.02 11.69
N VAL A 63 -4.91 3.86 12.24
CA VAL A 63 -5.98 3.05 11.62
C VAL A 63 -7.30 3.82 11.48
N ALA A 64 -7.56 4.78 12.39
CA ALA A 64 -8.75 5.62 12.36
C ALA A 64 -8.82 6.57 11.13
N GLU A 65 -7.69 6.81 10.45
CA GLU A 65 -7.63 7.63 9.23
C GLU A 65 -7.81 6.80 7.95
N LEU A 66 -7.97 5.49 8.08
CA LEU A 66 -8.15 4.56 6.97
C LEU A 66 -9.64 4.24 6.78
N LEU A 67 -10.10 4.42 5.54
CA LEU A 67 -11.38 3.95 5.06
C LEU A 67 -11.26 2.46 4.75
N ARG A 68 -11.90 1.65 5.58
CA ARG A 68 -12.01 0.21 5.38
C ARG A 68 -13.01 -0.10 4.26
N ASP A 69 -12.59 -0.93 3.31
CA ASP A 69 -13.53 -1.60 2.41
C ASP A 69 -14.27 -2.69 3.21
N PRO A 70 -15.61 -2.63 3.35
CA PRO A 70 -16.38 -3.63 4.09
C PRO A 70 -16.21 -5.05 3.55
N ALA A 71 -15.81 -5.19 2.28
CA ALA A 71 -15.54 -6.49 1.68
C ALA A 71 -14.18 -7.08 2.10
N SER A 72 -13.27 -6.26 2.65
CA SER A 72 -11.90 -6.67 2.99
C SER A 72 -11.86 -7.41 4.32
N ASP A 73 -11.32 -8.62 4.28
CA ASP A 73 -11.07 -9.49 5.42
C ASP A 73 -9.77 -9.14 6.17
N TYR A 74 -8.91 -8.30 5.59
CA TYR A 74 -7.67 -7.89 6.22
C TYR A 74 -7.91 -6.83 7.31
N GLU A 75 -7.50 -7.15 8.53
CA GLU A 75 -7.57 -6.23 9.66
C GLU A 75 -6.34 -5.31 9.69
N PHE A 76 -6.56 -4.04 9.37
CA PHE A 76 -5.50 -3.04 9.46
C PHE A 76 -5.28 -2.59 10.90
N GLN A 77 -4.01 -2.35 11.21
CA GLN A 77 -3.57 -1.74 12.46
C GLN A 77 -2.85 -0.43 12.15
N THR A 78 -2.71 0.42 13.16
CA THR A 78 -1.86 1.61 13.06
C THR A 78 -0.49 1.21 12.52
N SER A 79 -0.12 1.83 11.40
CA SER A 79 1.02 1.42 10.59
C SER A 79 1.93 2.60 10.30
N VAL A 80 3.11 2.32 9.76
CA VAL A 80 4.08 3.31 9.32
C VAL A 80 4.37 3.07 7.84
N ALA A 81 4.23 4.12 7.03
CA ALA A 81 4.66 4.12 5.64
C ALA A 81 6.17 4.27 5.57
N LEU A 82 6.85 3.27 5.02
CA LEU A 82 8.30 3.24 4.86
C LEU A 82 8.67 3.96 3.55
N CYS A 83 8.64 5.29 3.54
CA CYS A 83 8.83 6.09 2.32
C CYS A 83 10.24 5.93 1.71
N ASP A 84 11.22 5.52 2.52
CA ASP A 84 12.57 5.13 2.08
C ASP A 84 12.62 3.79 1.32
N HIS A 85 11.52 3.05 1.31
CA HIS A 85 11.34 1.80 0.56
C HIS A 85 10.35 1.96 -0.61
N VAL A 86 10.22 3.19 -1.14
CA VAL A 86 9.43 3.48 -2.34
C VAL A 86 9.89 2.62 -3.51
N ARG A 87 8.95 2.07 -4.27
CA ARG A 87 9.28 1.25 -5.42
C ARG A 87 8.20 1.23 -6.48
N VAL A 88 8.57 0.72 -7.65
CA VAL A 88 7.62 0.35 -8.70
C VAL A 88 7.15 -1.08 -8.43
N MET A 89 5.84 -1.30 -8.54
CA MET A 89 5.23 -2.62 -8.40
C MET A 89 4.48 -2.97 -9.68
N ASP A 90 4.64 -4.20 -10.14
CA ASP A 90 3.78 -4.78 -11.16
C ASP A 90 2.39 -5.09 -10.58
N LEU A 91 1.34 -4.59 -11.24
CA LEU A 91 -0.04 -4.69 -10.78
C LEU A 91 -0.56 -6.13 -10.71
N SER A 92 0.08 -7.07 -11.42
CA SER A 92 -0.20 -8.51 -11.30
C SER A 92 0.14 -9.07 -9.91
N ARG A 93 0.99 -8.37 -9.13
CA ARG A 93 1.44 -8.79 -7.79
C ARG A 93 0.50 -8.35 -6.66
N LEU A 94 -0.54 -7.59 -6.97
CA LEU A 94 -1.58 -7.25 -6.00
C LEU A 94 -2.43 -8.49 -5.71
N ARG A 95 -2.64 -8.80 -4.43
CA ARG A 95 -3.46 -9.95 -4.02
C ARG A 95 -4.88 -9.78 -4.56
N ARG A 96 -5.38 -10.80 -5.27
CA ARG A 96 -6.78 -10.95 -5.68
C ARG A 96 -7.51 -11.76 -4.63
N GLU A 97 -8.35 -11.12 -3.84
CA GLU A 97 -9.34 -11.83 -3.02
C GLU A 97 -10.67 -11.72 -3.77
N SER A 98 -11.05 -12.80 -4.46
CA SER A 98 -12.36 -12.94 -5.11
C SER A 98 -12.72 -11.81 -6.10
N ASP A 99 -12.04 -11.76 -7.25
CA ASP A 99 -12.38 -10.95 -8.44
C ASP A 99 -12.56 -9.43 -8.24
N ARG A 100 -12.35 -8.92 -7.02
CA ARG A 100 -12.40 -7.50 -6.66
C ARG A 100 -11.06 -7.10 -6.08
N TYR A 101 -10.44 -6.11 -6.72
CA TYR A 101 -9.37 -5.34 -6.11
C TYR A 101 -10.03 -4.55 -4.99
N GLN A 102 -9.73 -4.87 -3.74
CA GLN A 102 -10.35 -4.22 -2.58
C GLN A 102 -9.33 -3.30 -1.92
N PRO A 103 -9.12 -2.09 -2.47
CA PRO A 103 -8.26 -1.12 -1.83
C PRO A 103 -8.94 -0.59 -0.57
N MET A 104 -8.20 -0.52 0.53
CA MET A 104 -8.53 0.48 1.52
C MET A 104 -7.97 1.83 1.11
N ARG A 105 -8.58 2.92 1.56
CA ARG A 105 -8.13 4.28 1.18
C ARG A 105 -7.78 5.09 2.41
N CYS A 106 -6.77 5.95 2.31
CA CYS A 106 -6.65 7.03 3.30
C CYS A 106 -7.81 8.02 3.11
N LEU A 107 -8.33 8.58 4.20
CA LEU A 107 -9.23 9.73 4.14
C LEU A 107 -8.56 10.85 3.32
N ARG A 108 -9.20 11.28 2.23
CA ARG A 108 -8.78 12.48 1.52
C ARG A 108 -9.22 13.67 2.37
N SER A 109 -8.29 14.47 2.85
CA SER A 109 -8.63 15.78 3.39
C SER A 109 -9.19 16.62 2.24
N SER A 110 -10.43 17.10 2.41
CA SER A 110 -11.14 18.02 1.52
C SER A 110 -10.36 19.30 1.23
#